data_AF-A0A4Q9FRQ9-F1
#
_entry.id   AF-A0A4Q9FRQ9-F1
#
_cell.length_a   1.000
_cell.length_b   1.000
_cell.length_c   1.000
_cell.angle_alpha   90.00
_cell.angle_beta   90.00
_cell.angle_gamma   90.00
#
_symmetry.space_group_name_H-M   'P 1'
#
loop_
_entity.id
_entity.type
_entity.pdbx_description
1 polymer ?
#
loop_
_entity_poly.entity_id
_entity_poly.type
_entity_poly.pdbx_seq_one_letter_code
_entity_poly.pdbx_strand_id
1 'polypeptide(L)'
;MKKVFLKMKNQNRFHFVINLVVITLFTICTYSCSKDDDGGKQPVIADEISEEIKELIFYKGDEKASTVLINVQGGPAPVLDEDTVDWLIETFNTTGILTVTVHQAQTKNSNLLLGNEITLNEAASFNTESIEILYKTIKYFKDEGRTVYVVGASFGAFITQELIAQKGIDVADKFLIISGRLDINEVFWQGLADGRNAEFENGVTPVVAPEPFDNVFNRNEARLFAAIVKNRYTQEFNAIESLSNLTYIYGETDEAVGSLTAVEVAFLESKNANILSGSGGHDEPFEDFIEQGFSEAFDIEALQ
;
A
#
# COMPACT_ATOMS: atom_id res chain seq x y z
N MET A 1 -19.12 -9.60 90.52
CA MET A 1 -18.54 -10.25 89.32
C MET A 1 -17.50 -9.31 88.72
N LYS A 2 -16.22 -9.73 88.67
CA LYS A 2 -15.11 -8.94 88.13
C LYS A 2 -15.12 -9.00 86.59
N LYS A 3 -15.15 -7.85 85.92
CA LYS A 3 -14.80 -7.74 84.48
C LYS A 3 -13.34 -7.33 84.38
N VAL A 4 -12.53 -8.17 83.75
CA VAL A 4 -11.13 -7.90 83.41
C VAL A 4 -11.10 -7.36 81.98
N PHE A 5 -10.57 -6.15 81.80
CA PHE A 5 -10.23 -5.60 80.48
C PHE A 5 -8.80 -6.00 80.13
N LEU A 6 -8.63 -6.74 79.03
CA LEU A 6 -7.31 -7.03 78.46
C LEU A 6 -6.86 -5.85 77.58
N LYS A 7 -5.77 -5.20 77.97
CA LYS A 7 -5.11 -4.13 77.23
C LYS A 7 -4.11 -4.75 76.25
N MET A 8 -4.44 -4.82 74.96
CA MET A 8 -3.48 -5.20 73.92
C MET A 8 -2.56 -4.02 73.58
N LYS A 9 -1.28 -4.12 73.98
CA LYS A 9 -0.17 -3.35 73.41
C LYS A 9 0.48 -4.20 72.32
N ASN A 10 0.30 -3.86 71.05
CA ASN A 10 1.27 -4.16 69.99
C ASN A 10 0.82 -3.58 68.63
N GLN A 11 0.84 -2.25 68.49
CA GLN A 11 0.69 -1.59 67.18
C GLN A 11 2.03 -1.38 66.47
N ASN A 12 3.17 -1.47 67.17
CA ASN A 12 4.47 -1.14 66.58
C ASN A 12 5.11 -2.28 65.76
N ARG A 13 4.66 -3.53 65.91
CA ARG A 13 5.18 -4.65 65.09
C ARG A 13 4.52 -4.73 63.72
N PHE A 14 3.28 -4.23 63.57
CA PHE A 14 2.54 -4.31 62.31
C PHE A 14 3.06 -3.29 61.28
N HIS A 15 3.42 -2.08 61.72
CA HIS A 15 4.04 -1.05 60.86
C HIS A 15 5.43 -1.44 60.36
N PHE A 16 6.20 -2.19 61.14
CA PHE A 16 7.56 -2.59 60.74
C PHE A 16 7.53 -3.65 59.64
N VAL A 17 6.58 -4.60 59.70
CA VAL A 17 6.42 -5.64 58.67
C VAL A 17 5.86 -5.06 57.36
N ILE A 18 4.94 -4.09 57.43
CA ILE A 18 4.39 -3.42 56.23
C ILE A 18 5.46 -2.59 55.52
N ASN A 19 6.27 -1.82 56.27
CA ASN A 19 7.34 -1.04 55.65
C ASN A 19 8.45 -1.91 55.04
N LEU A 20 8.75 -3.08 55.62
CA LEU A 20 9.73 -4.01 55.04
C LEU A 20 9.22 -4.60 53.72
N VAL A 21 7.94 -5.03 53.66
CA VAL A 21 7.32 -5.59 52.46
C VAL A 21 7.21 -4.54 51.33
N VAL A 22 6.87 -3.29 51.66
CA VAL A 22 6.81 -2.19 50.67
C VAL A 22 8.22 -1.83 50.14
N ILE A 23 9.25 -1.81 51.00
CA ILE A 23 10.63 -1.56 50.56
C ILE A 23 11.15 -2.70 49.68
N THR A 24 10.82 -3.97 49.98
CA THR A 24 11.19 -5.12 49.14
C THR A 24 10.45 -5.12 47.79
N LEU A 25 9.16 -4.73 47.76
CA LEU A 25 8.41 -4.57 46.50
C LEU A 25 8.97 -3.41 45.63
N PHE A 26 9.38 -2.30 46.24
CA PHE A 26 10.02 -1.21 45.49
C PHE A 26 11.43 -1.55 45.00
N THR A 27 12.20 -2.38 45.72
CA THR A 27 13.52 -2.83 45.23
C THR A 27 13.42 -3.85 44.11
N ILE A 28 12.35 -4.66 44.07
CA ILE A 28 12.08 -5.57 42.94
C ILE A 28 11.64 -4.79 41.69
N CYS A 29 10.91 -3.66 41.84
CA CYS A 29 10.53 -2.82 40.71
C CYS A 29 11.67 -1.94 40.16
N THR A 30 12.74 -1.66 40.91
CA THR A 30 13.91 -0.91 40.40
C THR A 30 15.07 -1.79 39.95
N TYR A 31 15.00 -3.11 40.13
CA TYR A 31 15.98 -4.08 39.61
C TYR A 31 15.49 -4.88 38.40
N SER A 32 14.26 -4.63 37.94
CA SER A 32 13.78 -5.07 36.61
C SER A 32 14.16 -4.08 35.50
N CYS A 33 15.30 -3.39 35.67
CA CYS A 33 16.12 -2.87 34.57
C CYS A 33 17.37 -3.75 34.49
N SER A 34 17.19 -5.04 34.24
CA SER A 34 18.28 -5.94 33.90
C SER A 34 18.16 -6.29 32.43
N LYS A 35 18.97 -5.60 31.62
CA LYS A 35 19.30 -5.89 30.23
C LYS A 35 18.16 -5.76 29.22
N ASP A 36 17.96 -4.53 28.76
CA ASP A 36 17.64 -4.33 27.35
C ASP A 36 18.90 -4.68 26.54
N ASP A 37 19.17 -5.97 26.41
CA ASP A 37 20.00 -6.53 25.33
C ASP A 37 19.12 -6.78 24.09
N ASP A 38 18.08 -5.95 23.87
CA ASP A 38 17.58 -5.70 22.52
C ASP A 38 18.59 -4.76 21.84
N GLY A 39 19.79 -5.30 21.62
CA GLY A 39 20.71 -4.84 20.59
C GLY A 39 20.07 -5.13 19.22
N GLY A 40 18.89 -4.57 18.97
CA GLY A 40 18.36 -4.40 17.64
C GLY A 40 19.45 -3.70 16.87
N LYS A 41 20.11 -4.45 15.98
CA LYS A 41 21.11 -3.88 15.08
C LYS A 41 20.46 -2.64 14.48
N GLN A 42 21.09 -1.49 14.64
CA GLN A 42 20.61 -0.30 13.93
C GLN A 42 20.48 -0.69 12.45
N PRO A 43 19.39 -0.31 11.78
CA PRO A 43 19.25 -0.57 10.36
C PRO A 43 20.48 -0.03 9.64
N VAL A 44 21.09 -0.86 8.79
CA VAL A 44 22.25 -0.49 8.00
C VAL A 44 21.84 -0.64 6.55
N ILE A 45 21.91 0.45 5.80
CA ILE A 45 21.75 0.42 4.35
C ILE A 45 22.93 -0.36 3.78
N ALA A 46 22.64 -1.43 3.04
CA ALA A 46 23.67 -2.26 2.43
C ALA A 46 24.46 -1.46 1.39
N ASP A 47 25.67 -1.92 1.09
CA ASP A 47 26.48 -1.29 0.05
C ASP A 47 25.88 -1.48 -1.36
N GLU A 48 25.16 -2.58 -1.56
CA GLU A 48 24.50 -2.96 -2.80
C GLU A 48 23.13 -3.60 -2.48
N ILE A 49 22.15 -3.37 -3.33
CA ILE A 49 20.85 -4.02 -3.27
C ILE A 49 21.06 -5.52 -3.48
N SER A 50 20.41 -6.35 -2.65
CA SER A 50 20.54 -7.81 -2.79
C SER A 50 20.07 -8.30 -4.17
N GLU A 51 20.75 -9.32 -4.71
CA GLU A 51 20.41 -9.89 -6.04
C GLU A 51 18.95 -10.38 -6.11
N GLU A 52 18.42 -10.92 -5.02
CA GLU A 52 17.02 -11.32 -4.91
C GLU A 52 16.04 -10.17 -5.13
N ILE A 53 16.40 -8.95 -4.71
CA ILE A 53 15.58 -7.75 -4.92
C ILE A 53 15.86 -7.14 -6.29
N LYS A 54 17.11 -7.13 -6.76
CA LYS A 54 17.45 -6.69 -8.13
C LYS A 54 16.71 -7.51 -9.18
N GLU A 55 16.46 -8.79 -8.93
CA GLU A 55 15.61 -9.57 -9.81
C GLU A 55 14.19 -8.98 -9.84
N LEU A 56 13.63 -8.49 -8.75
CA LEU A 56 12.23 -8.02 -8.70
C LEU A 56 11.99 -6.61 -9.23
N ILE A 57 13.04 -5.86 -9.58
CA ILE A 57 12.92 -4.44 -9.89
C ILE A 57 13.79 -4.01 -11.08
N PHE A 58 13.42 -2.89 -11.69
CA PHE A 58 14.33 -2.03 -12.42
C PHE A 58 14.51 -0.73 -11.64
N TYR A 59 15.72 -0.16 -11.61
CA TYR A 59 16.01 1.02 -10.81
C TYR A 59 17.07 1.92 -11.42
N LYS A 60 17.02 3.20 -11.03
CA LYS A 60 18.07 4.21 -11.29
C LYS A 60 18.25 5.10 -10.05
N GLY A 61 19.47 5.60 -9.87
CA GLY A 61 19.85 6.42 -8.71
C GLY A 61 20.92 5.75 -7.85
N ASP A 62 21.20 6.34 -6.69
CA ASP A 62 22.16 5.80 -5.72
C ASP A 62 21.51 4.67 -4.91
N GLU A 63 22.06 3.46 -4.96
CA GLU A 63 21.59 2.31 -4.18
C GLU A 63 21.59 2.60 -2.67
N LYS A 64 22.44 3.53 -2.22
CA LYS A 64 22.59 3.95 -0.82
C LYS A 64 21.66 5.09 -0.40
N ALA A 65 20.82 5.59 -1.30
CA ALA A 65 19.88 6.67 -0.99
C ALA A 65 19.03 6.32 0.24
N SER A 66 18.87 7.24 1.19
CA SER A 66 18.02 7.00 2.36
C SER A 66 16.53 6.89 2.02
N THR A 67 16.14 7.31 0.82
CA THR A 67 14.76 7.31 0.33
C THR A 67 14.63 6.49 -0.95
N VAL A 68 13.53 5.76 -1.07
CA VAL A 68 13.17 4.97 -2.26
C VAL A 68 11.79 5.39 -2.74
N LEU A 69 11.67 5.68 -4.02
CA LEU A 69 10.41 5.88 -4.72
C LEU A 69 10.12 4.63 -5.56
N ILE A 70 9.05 3.91 -5.23
CA ILE A 70 8.64 2.69 -5.91
C ILE A 70 7.40 2.99 -6.76
N ASN A 71 7.56 2.88 -8.07
CA ASN A 71 6.48 2.87 -9.05
C ASN A 71 5.88 1.46 -9.20
N VAL A 72 4.55 1.40 -9.12
CA VAL A 72 3.74 0.24 -9.45
C VAL A 72 2.95 0.60 -10.70
N GLN A 73 3.41 0.09 -11.85
CA GLN A 73 2.88 0.45 -13.16
C GLN A 73 1.40 0.06 -13.34
N GLY A 74 0.75 0.76 -14.29
CA GLY A 74 -0.55 0.40 -14.82
C GLY A 74 -0.55 -0.87 -15.67
N GLY A 75 -1.64 -1.08 -16.41
CA GLY A 75 -1.85 -2.28 -17.23
C GLY A 75 -3.20 -2.95 -16.91
N PRO A 76 -3.27 -4.29 -16.80
CA PRO A 76 -2.15 -5.24 -16.78
C PRO A 76 -1.35 -5.33 -18.10
N ALA A 77 -0.01 -5.29 -18.01
CA ALA A 77 0.87 -5.36 -19.19
C ALA A 77 1.88 -6.51 -19.10
N PRO A 78 2.31 -7.12 -20.24
CA PRO A 78 3.19 -8.30 -20.24
C PRO A 78 4.67 -7.98 -20.00
N VAL A 79 5.06 -6.70 -19.91
CA VAL A 79 6.44 -6.24 -19.80
C VAL A 79 6.53 -5.17 -18.72
N LEU A 80 7.68 -5.14 -18.02
CA LEU A 80 7.99 -4.10 -17.05
C LEU A 80 8.21 -2.78 -17.79
N ASP A 81 7.54 -1.73 -17.34
CA ASP A 81 7.72 -0.38 -17.86
C ASP A 81 8.93 0.28 -17.17
N GLU A 82 10.09 0.13 -17.80
CA GLU A 82 11.33 0.77 -17.38
C GLU A 82 11.37 2.27 -17.72
N ASP A 83 10.63 2.70 -18.75
CA ASP A 83 10.61 4.09 -19.23
C ASP A 83 9.97 5.03 -18.21
N THR A 84 9.02 4.54 -17.41
CA THR A 84 8.44 5.32 -16.29
C THR A 84 9.52 5.76 -15.28
N VAL A 85 10.57 4.96 -15.02
CA VAL A 85 11.66 5.40 -14.13
C VAL A 85 12.41 6.58 -14.72
N ASP A 86 12.62 6.58 -16.03
CA ASP A 86 13.32 7.66 -16.74
C ASP A 86 12.48 8.92 -16.73
N TRP A 87 11.20 8.78 -17.05
CA TRP A 87 10.26 9.89 -16.97
C TRP A 87 10.17 10.49 -15.56
N LEU A 88 10.12 9.68 -14.50
CA LEU A 88 10.11 10.18 -13.12
C LEU A 88 11.37 10.99 -12.78
N ILE A 89 12.54 10.53 -13.21
CA ILE A 89 13.82 11.21 -12.94
C ILE A 89 13.94 12.50 -13.76
N GLU A 90 13.43 12.51 -14.99
CA GLU A 90 13.47 13.67 -15.88
C GLU A 90 12.41 14.72 -15.54
N THR A 91 11.30 14.32 -14.92
CA THR A 91 10.18 15.20 -14.56
C THR A 91 10.30 15.74 -13.15
N PHE A 92 10.83 14.95 -12.20
CA PHE A 92 10.83 15.29 -10.78
C PHE A 92 12.22 15.39 -10.18
N ASN A 93 12.38 16.25 -9.17
CA ASN A 93 13.61 16.37 -8.41
C ASN A 93 13.81 15.16 -7.49
N THR A 94 14.31 14.08 -8.09
CA THR A 94 14.64 12.82 -7.42
C THR A 94 16.09 12.78 -6.91
N THR A 95 16.72 13.95 -6.73
CA THR A 95 18.11 14.04 -6.23
C THR A 95 18.22 13.37 -4.87
N GLY A 96 19.06 12.34 -4.77
CA GLY A 96 19.25 11.58 -3.53
C GLY A 96 18.13 10.57 -3.23
N ILE A 97 17.27 10.27 -4.20
CA ILE A 97 16.22 9.25 -4.13
C ILE A 97 16.58 8.10 -5.09
N LEU A 98 16.45 6.86 -4.62
CA LEU A 98 16.49 5.69 -5.50
C LEU A 98 15.11 5.51 -6.13
N THR A 99 15.03 5.61 -7.46
CA THR A 99 13.76 5.44 -8.19
C THR A 99 13.69 4.02 -8.74
N VAL A 100 12.59 3.35 -8.48
CA VAL A 100 12.39 1.93 -8.71
C VAL A 100 11.06 1.73 -9.43
N THR A 101 11.01 0.84 -10.41
CA THR A 101 9.75 0.25 -10.90
C THR A 101 9.78 -1.24 -10.57
N VAL A 102 8.69 -1.74 -9.99
CA VAL A 102 8.62 -3.12 -9.48
C VAL A 102 7.88 -4.03 -10.44
N HIS A 103 8.39 -5.25 -10.60
CA HIS A 103 7.67 -6.26 -11.33
C HIS A 103 6.33 -6.64 -10.68
N GLN A 104 5.35 -6.91 -11.54
CA GLN A 104 4.14 -7.68 -11.22
C GLN A 104 4.26 -9.08 -11.83
N ALA A 105 3.47 -10.06 -11.38
CA ALA A 105 3.58 -11.47 -11.78
C ALA A 105 3.62 -11.66 -13.31
N GLN A 106 2.78 -10.92 -14.03
CA GLN A 106 2.69 -11.00 -15.48
C GLN A 106 3.82 -10.27 -16.23
N THR A 107 4.48 -9.30 -15.60
CA THR A 107 5.71 -8.69 -16.15
C THR A 107 6.93 -9.58 -15.93
N LYS A 108 6.91 -10.45 -14.91
CA LYS A 108 7.90 -11.52 -14.70
C LYS A 108 7.73 -12.67 -15.65
N ASN A 109 6.49 -13.03 -15.92
CA ASN A 109 6.14 -14.13 -16.79
C ASN A 109 5.04 -13.69 -17.76
N SER A 110 5.45 -13.13 -18.90
CA SER A 110 4.53 -12.62 -19.92
C SER A 110 3.59 -13.69 -20.50
N ASN A 111 3.95 -14.97 -20.39
CA ASN A 111 3.07 -16.08 -20.79
C ASN A 111 1.78 -16.16 -19.96
N LEU A 112 1.71 -15.50 -18.79
CA LEU A 112 0.46 -15.41 -18.03
C LEU A 112 -0.64 -14.65 -18.79
N LEU A 113 -0.25 -13.67 -19.61
CA LEU A 113 -1.18 -12.95 -20.48
C LEU A 113 -1.18 -13.51 -21.91
N LEU A 114 0.00 -13.81 -22.46
CA LEU A 114 0.18 -14.21 -23.87
C LEU A 114 -0.09 -15.69 -24.15
N GLY A 115 -0.17 -16.51 -23.10
CA GLY A 115 -0.29 -17.97 -23.21
C GLY A 115 -1.73 -18.45 -23.34
N ASN A 116 -2.05 -19.53 -22.62
CA ASN A 116 -3.41 -20.07 -22.59
C ASN A 116 -4.36 -19.16 -21.82
N GLU A 117 -5.66 -19.34 -22.07
CA GLU A 117 -6.70 -18.63 -21.34
C GLU A 117 -6.70 -19.01 -19.86
N ILE A 118 -6.67 -18.00 -19.00
CA ILE A 118 -6.65 -18.16 -17.53
C ILE A 118 -8.05 -18.08 -16.94
N THR A 119 -8.24 -18.73 -15.81
CA THR A 119 -9.44 -18.60 -14.98
C THR A 119 -9.34 -17.42 -14.01
N LEU A 120 -10.47 -16.99 -13.44
CA LEU A 120 -10.50 -15.94 -12.42
C LEU A 120 -9.69 -16.32 -11.15
N ASN A 121 -9.60 -17.60 -10.82
CA ASN A 121 -8.83 -18.07 -9.65
C ASN A 121 -7.32 -18.04 -9.91
N GLU A 122 -6.89 -18.37 -11.13
CA GLU A 122 -5.48 -18.22 -11.54
C GLU A 122 -5.10 -16.74 -11.56
N ALA A 123 -5.94 -15.89 -12.15
CA ALA A 123 -5.81 -14.44 -12.10
C ALA A 123 -5.66 -13.90 -10.66
N ALA A 124 -6.51 -14.33 -9.73
CA ALA A 124 -6.41 -13.96 -8.33
C ALA A 124 -5.06 -14.39 -7.70
N SER A 125 -4.56 -15.57 -8.07
CA SER A 125 -3.27 -16.06 -7.58
C SER A 125 -2.10 -15.21 -8.11
N PHE A 126 -2.17 -14.75 -9.37
CA PHE A 126 -1.16 -13.85 -9.95
C PHE A 126 -1.19 -12.46 -9.32
N ASN A 127 -2.38 -11.96 -8.96
CA ASN A 127 -2.47 -10.73 -8.17
C ASN A 127 -1.84 -10.92 -6.79
N THR A 128 -2.12 -12.03 -6.08
CA THR A 128 -1.43 -12.34 -4.82
C THR A 128 0.10 -12.34 -4.98
N GLU A 129 0.62 -12.95 -6.04
CA GLU A 129 2.06 -12.93 -6.32
C GLU A 129 2.59 -11.50 -6.54
N SER A 130 1.87 -10.66 -7.28
CA SER A 130 2.23 -9.27 -7.51
C SER A 130 2.27 -8.45 -6.21
N ILE A 131 1.33 -8.70 -5.29
CA ILE A 131 1.30 -8.10 -3.95
C ILE A 131 2.50 -8.52 -3.11
N GLU A 132 2.85 -9.82 -3.14
CA GLU A 132 4.01 -10.31 -2.40
C GLU A 132 5.32 -9.78 -2.98
N ILE A 133 5.44 -9.60 -4.30
CA ILE A 133 6.61 -8.97 -4.92
C ILE A 133 6.74 -7.52 -4.42
N LEU A 134 5.67 -6.72 -4.49
CA LEU A 134 5.68 -5.34 -3.99
C LEU A 134 6.00 -5.28 -2.49
N TYR A 135 5.35 -6.10 -1.67
CA TYR A 135 5.58 -6.16 -0.23
C TYR A 135 7.03 -6.52 0.10
N LYS A 136 7.62 -7.50 -0.59
CA LYS A 136 9.00 -7.93 -0.39
C LYS A 136 9.99 -6.83 -0.73
N THR A 137 9.76 -6.10 -1.83
CA THR A 137 10.59 -4.95 -2.22
C THR A 137 10.52 -3.82 -1.20
N ILE A 138 9.31 -3.45 -0.76
CA ILE A 138 9.12 -2.42 0.29
C ILE A 138 9.81 -2.86 1.58
N LYS A 139 9.53 -4.09 2.03
CA LYS A 139 10.05 -4.63 3.27
C LYS A 139 11.57 -4.64 3.30
N TYR A 140 12.21 -5.00 2.19
CA TYR A 140 13.67 -4.96 2.08
C TYR A 140 14.23 -3.58 2.41
N PHE A 141 13.72 -2.53 1.76
CA PHE A 141 14.19 -1.16 2.01
C PHE A 141 13.80 -0.64 3.40
N LYS A 142 12.62 -0.98 3.91
CA LYS A 142 12.20 -0.63 5.27
C LYS A 142 13.06 -1.30 6.34
N ASP A 143 13.44 -2.56 6.15
CA ASP A 143 14.31 -3.30 7.09
C ASP A 143 15.74 -2.71 7.12
N GLU A 144 16.17 -2.06 6.03
CA GLU A 144 17.40 -1.24 5.98
C GLU A 144 17.25 0.15 6.63
N GLY A 145 16.04 0.49 7.11
CA GLY A 145 15.73 1.76 7.76
C GLY A 145 15.51 2.92 6.79
N ARG A 146 15.26 2.61 5.51
CA ARG A 146 15.00 3.62 4.48
C ARG A 146 13.57 4.15 4.55
N THR A 147 13.39 5.36 4.05
CA THR A 147 12.05 5.91 3.76
C THR A 147 11.57 5.37 2.42
N VAL A 148 10.35 4.83 2.36
CA VAL A 148 9.79 4.21 1.17
C VAL A 148 8.48 4.90 0.78
N TYR A 149 8.45 5.43 -0.43
CA TYR A 149 7.29 6.02 -1.07
C TYR A 149 6.79 5.08 -2.17
N VAL A 150 5.48 4.93 -2.30
CA VAL A 150 4.86 4.06 -3.30
C VAL A 150 3.89 4.86 -4.15
N VAL A 151 4.09 4.87 -5.46
CA VAL A 151 3.15 5.43 -6.43
C VAL A 151 2.53 4.30 -7.24
N GLY A 152 1.20 4.19 -7.20
CA GLY A 152 0.42 3.18 -7.91
C GLY A 152 -0.54 3.83 -8.91
N ALA A 153 -0.40 3.48 -10.16
CA ALA A 153 -1.11 4.07 -11.30
C ALA A 153 -2.03 3.04 -11.97
N SER A 154 -3.30 3.37 -12.25
CA SER A 154 -4.22 2.49 -13.00
C SER A 154 -4.29 1.09 -12.38
N PHE A 155 -3.98 -0.01 -13.09
CA PHE A 155 -3.88 -1.35 -12.47
C PHE A 155 -2.97 -1.40 -11.22
N GLY A 156 -1.86 -0.66 -11.23
CA GLY A 156 -0.98 -0.50 -10.09
C GLY A 156 -1.60 0.23 -8.89
N ALA A 157 -2.62 1.07 -9.12
CA ALA A 157 -3.46 1.61 -8.04
C ALA A 157 -4.12 0.47 -7.27
N PHE A 158 -4.73 -0.48 -7.97
CA PHE A 158 -5.42 -1.61 -7.33
C PHE A 158 -4.46 -2.57 -6.63
N ILE A 159 -3.29 -2.83 -7.22
CA ILE A 159 -2.20 -3.58 -6.54
C ILE A 159 -1.80 -2.87 -5.25
N THR A 160 -1.67 -1.54 -5.28
CA THR A 160 -1.32 -0.76 -4.09
C THR A 160 -2.43 -0.77 -3.03
N GLN A 161 -3.70 -0.67 -3.43
CA GLN A 161 -4.84 -0.77 -2.52
C GLN A 161 -4.90 -2.14 -1.84
N GLU A 162 -4.70 -3.20 -2.62
CA GLU A 162 -4.70 -4.56 -2.10
C GLU A 162 -3.53 -4.82 -1.15
N LEU A 163 -2.37 -4.21 -1.40
CA LEU A 163 -1.22 -4.26 -0.48
C LEU A 163 -1.62 -3.64 0.86
N ILE A 164 -2.22 -2.44 0.84
CA ILE A 164 -2.68 -1.75 2.07
C ILE A 164 -3.71 -2.60 2.81
N ALA A 165 -4.65 -3.22 2.09
CA ALA A 165 -5.66 -4.09 2.69
C ALA A 165 -5.05 -5.30 3.39
N GLN A 166 -4.09 -5.96 2.74
CA GLN A 166 -3.52 -7.22 3.25
C GLN A 166 -2.39 -7.03 4.25
N LYS A 167 -1.61 -5.97 4.12
CA LYS A 167 -0.35 -5.76 4.87
C LYS A 167 -0.38 -4.55 5.79
N GLY A 168 -1.37 -3.66 5.64
CA GLY A 168 -1.55 -2.45 6.42
C GLY A 168 -0.95 -1.21 5.76
N ILE A 169 -1.45 -0.04 6.16
CA ILE A 169 -0.99 1.27 5.64
C ILE A 169 0.45 1.59 6.07
N ASP A 170 0.95 1.01 7.17
CA ASP A 170 2.28 1.32 7.71
C ASP A 170 3.43 0.55 7.04
N VAL A 171 3.15 -0.25 6.00
CA VAL A 171 4.21 -0.98 5.28
C VAL A 171 5.13 -0.05 4.51
N ALA A 172 4.64 1.10 4.07
CA ALA A 172 5.45 2.16 3.46
C ALA A 172 5.18 3.49 4.19
N ASP A 173 6.05 4.48 3.99
CA ASP A 173 5.93 5.75 4.69
C ASP A 173 4.83 6.62 4.09
N LYS A 174 4.69 6.61 2.76
CA LYS A 174 3.66 7.39 2.04
C LYS A 174 3.23 6.70 0.74
N PHE A 175 1.98 6.94 0.35
CA PHE A 175 1.36 6.40 -0.85
C PHE A 175 0.76 7.51 -1.72
N LEU A 176 0.90 7.35 -3.04
CA LEU A 176 0.18 8.10 -4.05
C LEU A 176 -0.55 7.12 -4.95
N ILE A 177 -1.87 7.16 -4.96
CA ILE A 177 -2.71 6.32 -5.82
C ILE A 177 -3.35 7.19 -6.89
N ILE A 178 -3.24 6.80 -8.15
CA ILE A 178 -3.69 7.59 -9.30
C ILE A 178 -4.57 6.73 -10.21
N SER A 179 -5.75 7.26 -10.56
CA SER A 179 -6.71 6.63 -11.47
C SER A 179 -7.11 5.21 -11.02
N GLY A 180 -7.45 5.10 -9.75
CA GLY A 180 -7.99 3.88 -9.14
C GLY A 180 -9.47 4.02 -8.77
N ARG A 181 -10.02 2.96 -8.17
CA ARG A 181 -11.37 2.93 -7.60
C ARG A 181 -11.39 2.11 -6.31
N LEU A 182 -12.19 2.49 -5.31
CA LEU A 182 -12.33 1.70 -4.08
C LEU A 182 -13.31 0.53 -4.23
N ASP A 183 -14.47 0.77 -4.84
CA ASP A 183 -15.56 -0.21 -4.91
C ASP A 183 -16.17 -0.30 -6.32
N ILE A 184 -15.52 -1.01 -7.25
CA ILE A 184 -16.03 -1.19 -8.63
C ILE A 184 -17.34 -1.99 -8.67
N ASN A 185 -18.30 -1.56 -9.49
CA ASN A 185 -19.62 -2.21 -9.58
C ASN A 185 -19.52 -3.72 -9.88
N GLU A 186 -20.43 -4.51 -9.29
CA GLU A 186 -20.44 -5.97 -9.48
C GLU A 186 -20.54 -6.39 -10.95
N VAL A 187 -21.42 -5.74 -11.70
CA VAL A 187 -21.59 -5.98 -13.14
C VAL A 187 -20.31 -5.75 -13.94
N PHE A 188 -19.48 -4.78 -13.53
CA PHE A 188 -18.25 -4.41 -14.23
C PHE A 188 -17.21 -5.52 -14.06
N TRP A 189 -16.88 -5.89 -12.82
CA TRP A 189 -15.85 -6.92 -12.61
C TRP A 189 -16.33 -8.30 -13.06
N GLN A 190 -17.63 -8.61 -13.00
CA GLN A 190 -18.18 -9.85 -13.56
C GLN A 190 -18.06 -9.89 -15.09
N GLY A 191 -18.30 -8.76 -15.76
CA GLY A 191 -18.06 -8.62 -17.20
C GLY A 191 -16.61 -8.95 -17.57
N LEU A 192 -15.67 -8.34 -16.86
CA LEU A 192 -14.24 -8.62 -17.04
C LEU A 192 -13.88 -10.09 -16.71
N ALA A 193 -14.49 -10.69 -15.69
CA ALA A 193 -14.27 -12.09 -15.32
C ALA A 193 -14.74 -13.07 -16.41
N ASP A 194 -15.78 -12.71 -17.16
CA ASP A 194 -16.24 -13.44 -18.35
C ASP A 194 -15.31 -13.24 -19.57
N GLY A 195 -14.30 -12.38 -19.46
CA GLY A 195 -13.39 -12.02 -20.55
C GLY A 195 -13.99 -10.99 -21.51
N ARG A 196 -14.99 -10.22 -21.07
CA ARG A 196 -15.65 -9.15 -21.86
C ARG A 196 -15.01 -7.80 -21.54
N ASN A 197 -15.09 -6.86 -22.46
CA ASN A 197 -14.74 -5.48 -22.15
C ASN A 197 -15.74 -4.90 -21.14
N ALA A 198 -15.24 -4.08 -20.22
CA ALA A 198 -16.06 -3.28 -19.33
C ALA A 198 -15.45 -1.88 -19.22
N GLU A 199 -16.29 -0.86 -19.29
CA GLU A 199 -15.93 0.55 -19.20
C GLU A 199 -17.04 1.30 -18.45
N PHE A 200 -16.85 2.60 -18.23
CA PHE A 200 -17.83 3.49 -17.64
C PHE A 200 -18.21 4.58 -18.63
N GLU A 201 -19.50 4.84 -18.78
CA GLU A 201 -19.99 6.03 -19.46
C GLU A 201 -19.95 7.22 -18.49
N ASN A 202 -19.19 8.27 -18.86
CA ASN A 202 -18.97 9.48 -18.05
C ASN A 202 -18.44 9.17 -16.63
N GLY A 203 -17.68 8.10 -16.47
CA GLY A 203 -17.13 7.66 -15.17
C GLY A 203 -18.14 7.14 -14.14
N VAL A 204 -19.42 6.99 -14.49
CA VAL A 204 -20.49 6.64 -13.52
C VAL A 204 -21.21 5.35 -13.88
N THR A 205 -21.64 5.20 -15.14
CA THR A 205 -22.51 4.07 -15.51
C THR A 205 -21.68 2.94 -16.11
N PRO A 206 -21.60 1.75 -15.48
CA PRO A 206 -20.84 0.65 -16.06
C PRO A 206 -21.51 0.13 -17.32
N VAL A 207 -20.72 -0.04 -18.38
CA VAL A 207 -21.11 -0.62 -19.67
C VAL A 207 -20.26 -1.86 -19.89
N VAL A 208 -20.91 -2.98 -20.20
CA VAL A 208 -20.22 -4.25 -20.44
C VAL A 208 -20.55 -4.73 -21.85
N ALA A 209 -19.52 -5.10 -22.60
CA ALA A 209 -19.70 -5.66 -23.93
C ALA A 209 -20.56 -6.94 -23.88
N PRO A 210 -21.36 -7.22 -24.92
CA PRO A 210 -22.19 -8.42 -24.96
C PRO A 210 -21.34 -9.69 -25.10
N GLU A 211 -20.25 -9.61 -25.88
CA GLU A 211 -19.39 -10.73 -26.22
C GLU A 211 -17.99 -10.58 -25.60
N PRO A 212 -17.30 -11.69 -25.30
CA PRO A 212 -15.92 -11.66 -24.83
C PRO A 212 -14.97 -11.17 -25.92
N PHE A 213 -13.79 -10.73 -25.53
CA PHE A 213 -12.73 -10.41 -26.49
C PHE A 213 -12.38 -11.63 -27.33
N ASP A 214 -12.12 -11.44 -28.63
CA ASP A 214 -11.75 -12.53 -29.54
C ASP A 214 -10.38 -13.13 -29.21
N ASN A 215 -9.44 -12.31 -28.77
CA ASN A 215 -8.06 -12.73 -28.51
C ASN A 215 -7.85 -13.12 -27.03
N VAL A 216 -7.01 -14.12 -26.80
CA VAL A 216 -6.74 -14.68 -25.46
C VAL A 216 -6.08 -13.65 -24.55
N PHE A 217 -5.19 -12.81 -25.09
CA PHE A 217 -4.47 -11.79 -24.32
C PHE A 217 -5.43 -10.84 -23.60
N ASN A 218 -6.36 -10.21 -24.33
CA ASN A 218 -7.35 -9.30 -23.72
C ASN A 218 -8.28 -10.02 -22.73
N ARG A 219 -8.63 -11.29 -22.98
CA ARG A 219 -9.44 -12.06 -22.01
C ARG A 219 -8.66 -12.33 -20.72
N ASN A 220 -7.36 -12.61 -20.82
CA ASN A 220 -6.49 -12.82 -19.67
C ASN A 220 -6.26 -11.51 -18.90
N GLU A 221 -6.06 -10.41 -19.62
CA GLU A 221 -5.93 -9.07 -19.03
C GLU A 221 -7.21 -8.68 -18.27
N ALA A 222 -8.37 -8.84 -18.90
CA ALA A 222 -9.67 -8.60 -18.27
C ALA A 222 -9.84 -9.44 -17.00
N ARG A 223 -9.51 -10.74 -17.02
CA ARG A 223 -9.63 -11.59 -15.83
C ARG A 223 -8.63 -11.27 -14.74
N LEU A 224 -7.40 -10.91 -15.10
CA LEU A 224 -6.39 -10.46 -14.16
C LEU A 224 -6.88 -9.20 -13.44
N PHE A 225 -7.46 -8.27 -14.19
CA PHE A 225 -8.04 -7.06 -13.61
C PHE A 225 -9.28 -7.36 -12.76
N ALA A 226 -10.22 -8.16 -13.26
CA ALA A 226 -11.43 -8.59 -12.54
C ALA A 226 -11.12 -9.19 -11.16
N ALA A 227 -10.06 -9.99 -11.10
CA ALA A 227 -9.68 -10.70 -9.90
C ALA A 227 -9.24 -9.79 -8.75
N ILE A 228 -8.80 -8.55 -9.03
CA ILE A 228 -8.45 -7.56 -8.00
C ILE A 228 -9.59 -6.56 -7.78
N VAL A 229 -10.24 -6.08 -8.85
CA VAL A 229 -11.30 -5.05 -8.73
C VAL A 229 -12.62 -5.55 -8.13
N LYS A 230 -12.76 -6.87 -7.94
CA LYS A 230 -13.91 -7.45 -7.24
C LYS A 230 -13.94 -7.09 -5.74
N ASN A 231 -12.80 -6.70 -5.18
CA ASN A 231 -12.65 -6.38 -3.76
C ASN A 231 -13.34 -5.05 -3.42
N ARG A 232 -13.70 -4.88 -2.15
CA ARG A 232 -14.43 -3.71 -1.65
C ARG A 232 -13.55 -2.93 -0.69
N TYR A 233 -12.73 -2.01 -1.20
CA TYR A 233 -11.70 -1.36 -0.40
C TYR A 233 -12.27 -0.46 0.68
N THR A 234 -13.51 0.05 0.56
CA THR A 234 -14.16 0.74 1.68
C THR A 234 -14.40 -0.19 2.88
N GLN A 235 -14.61 -1.50 2.63
CA GLN A 235 -14.77 -2.52 3.67
C GLN A 235 -13.41 -2.98 4.21
N GLU A 236 -12.45 -3.24 3.32
CA GLU A 236 -11.12 -3.70 3.70
C GLU A 236 -10.35 -2.64 4.51
N PHE A 237 -10.49 -1.36 4.16
CA PHE A 237 -9.85 -0.26 4.88
C PHE A 237 -10.62 0.17 6.13
N ASN A 238 -11.77 -0.42 6.43
CA ASN A 238 -12.63 0.05 7.51
C ASN A 238 -11.93 0.00 8.88
N ALA A 239 -11.08 -1.01 9.11
CA ALA A 239 -10.33 -1.18 10.35
C ALA A 239 -9.10 -0.25 10.47
N ILE A 240 -8.68 0.40 9.38
CA ILE A 240 -7.56 1.33 9.39
C ILE A 240 -8.05 2.65 10.00
N GLU A 241 -7.43 3.11 11.09
CA GLU A 241 -7.88 4.32 11.79
C GLU A 241 -7.67 5.59 10.96
N SER A 242 -6.53 5.69 10.28
CA SER A 242 -6.13 6.83 9.47
C SER A 242 -5.44 6.38 8.18
N LEU A 243 -5.79 7.02 7.07
CA LEU A 243 -5.16 6.97 5.76
C LEU A 243 -4.40 8.28 5.48
N SER A 244 -3.94 8.99 6.51
CA SER A 244 -3.20 10.26 6.36
C SER A 244 -1.90 10.18 5.57
N ASN A 245 -1.37 8.98 5.35
CA ASN A 245 -0.19 8.74 4.52
C ASN A 245 -0.56 8.45 3.05
N LEU A 246 -1.84 8.51 2.70
CA LEU A 246 -2.36 8.26 1.35
C LEU A 246 -2.82 9.57 0.72
N THR A 247 -2.26 9.88 -0.45
CA THR A 247 -2.84 10.81 -1.41
C THR A 247 -3.51 10.01 -2.52
N TYR A 248 -4.75 10.37 -2.86
CA TYR A 248 -5.56 9.71 -3.88
C TYR A 248 -5.95 10.70 -4.96
N ILE A 249 -5.61 10.39 -6.21
CA ILE A 249 -5.96 11.18 -7.38
C ILE A 249 -6.94 10.38 -8.25
N TYR A 250 -8.06 11.01 -8.63
CA TYR A 250 -9.01 10.39 -9.55
C TYR A 250 -9.60 11.40 -10.54
N GLY A 251 -9.95 10.92 -11.74
CA GLY A 251 -10.69 11.68 -12.74
C GLY A 251 -12.19 11.58 -12.52
N GLU A 252 -12.90 12.71 -12.56
CA GLU A 252 -14.35 12.75 -12.34
C GLU A 252 -15.17 12.08 -13.47
N THR A 253 -14.55 11.85 -14.62
CA THR A 253 -15.15 11.20 -15.79
C THR A 253 -14.34 10.00 -16.29
N ASP A 254 -13.52 9.38 -15.44
CA ASP A 254 -12.67 8.23 -15.78
C ASP A 254 -13.50 7.07 -16.36
N GLU A 255 -13.39 6.84 -17.66
CA GLU A 255 -14.16 5.80 -18.36
C GLU A 255 -13.55 4.40 -18.22
N ALA A 256 -12.27 4.28 -17.81
CA ALA A 256 -11.61 2.99 -17.70
C ALA A 256 -11.97 2.28 -16.39
N VAL A 257 -12.00 3.02 -15.27
CA VAL A 257 -12.24 2.43 -13.93
C VAL A 257 -13.36 3.13 -13.15
N GLY A 258 -13.92 4.21 -13.71
CA GLY A 258 -14.97 4.99 -13.10
C GLY A 258 -14.43 6.00 -12.07
N SER A 259 -15.11 7.13 -11.93
CA SER A 259 -14.82 8.13 -10.89
C SER A 259 -15.25 7.66 -9.50
N LEU A 260 -14.49 7.95 -8.45
CA LEU A 260 -14.95 7.75 -7.07
C LEU A 260 -16.38 8.31 -6.86
N THR A 261 -17.23 7.53 -6.19
CA THR A 261 -18.55 8.01 -5.75
C THR A 261 -18.43 8.95 -4.56
N ALA A 262 -19.47 9.74 -4.31
CA ALA A 262 -19.56 10.56 -3.09
C ALA A 262 -19.40 9.74 -1.79
N VAL A 263 -19.78 8.45 -1.78
CA VAL A 263 -19.60 7.57 -0.62
C VAL A 263 -18.14 7.18 -0.45
N GLU A 264 -17.44 6.87 -1.56
CA GLU A 264 -16.01 6.56 -1.56
C GLU A 264 -15.17 7.78 -1.17
N VAL A 265 -15.50 8.97 -1.68
CA VAL A 265 -14.84 10.24 -1.29
C VAL A 265 -15.06 10.52 0.20
N ALA A 266 -16.30 10.49 0.68
CA ALA A 266 -16.60 10.70 2.09
C ALA A 266 -15.92 9.67 3.01
N PHE A 267 -15.75 8.42 2.53
CA PHE A 267 -14.99 7.40 3.24
C PHE A 267 -13.51 7.80 3.37
N LEU A 268 -12.84 8.18 2.28
CA LEU A 268 -11.44 8.62 2.29
C LEU A 268 -11.23 9.86 3.18
N GLU A 269 -12.11 10.86 3.07
CA GLU A 269 -12.08 12.06 3.91
C GLU A 269 -12.24 11.70 5.40
N SER A 270 -13.15 10.77 5.73
CA SER A 270 -13.35 10.32 7.11
C SER A 270 -12.13 9.61 7.70
N LYS A 271 -11.24 9.10 6.83
CA LYS A 271 -9.97 8.47 7.18
C LYS A 271 -8.78 9.43 7.08
N ASN A 272 -9.00 10.73 6.81
CA ASN A 272 -7.95 11.74 6.63
C ASN A 272 -7.01 11.50 5.44
N ALA A 273 -7.43 10.75 4.41
CA ALA A 273 -6.67 10.69 3.16
C ALA A 273 -6.68 12.07 2.48
N ASN A 274 -5.59 12.41 1.80
CA ASN A 274 -5.57 13.55 0.91
C ASN A 274 -6.19 13.15 -0.44
N ILE A 275 -7.01 14.01 -1.02
CA ILE A 275 -7.77 13.69 -2.24
C ILE A 275 -7.61 14.84 -3.22
N LEU A 276 -7.16 14.51 -4.43
CA LEU A 276 -7.10 15.40 -5.57
C LEU A 276 -8.05 14.88 -6.65
N SER A 277 -8.87 15.76 -7.19
CA SER A 277 -9.78 15.42 -8.28
C SER A 277 -9.88 16.56 -9.28
N GLY A 278 -10.17 16.21 -10.52
CA GLY A 278 -10.50 17.18 -11.54
C GLY A 278 -11.27 16.60 -12.70
N SER A 279 -11.66 17.49 -13.60
CA SER A 279 -12.30 17.14 -14.85
C SER A 279 -11.34 16.33 -15.71
N GLY A 280 -11.73 15.13 -16.14
CA GLY A 280 -10.83 14.29 -16.94
C GLY A 280 -11.20 12.82 -16.91
N GLY A 281 -10.71 12.09 -17.91
CA GLY A 281 -10.80 10.65 -18.03
C GLY A 281 -9.73 9.94 -17.20
N HIS A 282 -9.13 8.90 -17.78
CA HIS A 282 -8.20 8.01 -17.06
C HIS A 282 -6.77 8.55 -16.98
N ASP A 283 -6.33 9.23 -18.03
CA ASP A 283 -4.95 9.70 -18.19
C ASP A 283 -4.79 11.17 -17.78
N GLU A 284 -5.84 11.98 -17.93
CA GLU A 284 -5.86 13.39 -17.58
C GLU A 284 -5.48 13.68 -16.11
N PRO A 285 -5.83 12.84 -15.11
CA PRO A 285 -5.33 13.01 -13.75
C PRO A 285 -3.79 12.99 -13.63
N PHE A 286 -3.10 12.23 -14.50
CA PHE A 286 -1.65 12.29 -14.58
C PHE A 286 -1.18 13.64 -15.14
N GLU A 287 -1.85 14.18 -16.15
CA GLU A 287 -1.45 15.45 -16.75
C GLU A 287 -1.69 16.63 -15.80
N ASP A 288 -2.85 16.65 -15.13
CA ASP A 288 -3.32 17.80 -14.37
C ASP A 288 -2.81 17.82 -12.92
N PHE A 289 -2.60 16.65 -12.30
CA PHE A 289 -2.36 16.56 -10.86
C PHE A 289 -1.10 15.81 -10.46
N ILE A 290 -0.32 15.22 -11.39
CA ILE A 290 0.86 14.47 -10.97
C ILE A 290 1.86 15.33 -10.20
N GLU A 291 2.10 16.58 -10.63
CA GLU A 291 3.04 17.47 -9.96
C GLU A 291 2.57 17.82 -8.55
N GLN A 292 1.30 18.20 -8.42
CA GLN A 292 0.68 18.46 -7.12
C GLN A 292 0.68 17.21 -6.23
N GLY A 293 0.39 16.05 -6.81
CA GLY A 293 0.39 14.76 -6.13
C GLY A 293 1.75 14.41 -5.57
N PHE A 294 2.83 14.57 -6.35
CA PHE A 294 4.19 14.32 -5.89
C PHE A 294 4.64 15.32 -4.82
N SER A 295 4.28 16.59 -4.95
CA SER A 295 4.58 17.62 -3.95
C SER A 295 3.85 17.32 -2.63
N GLU A 296 2.53 17.14 -2.67
CA GLU A 296 1.72 16.94 -1.47
C GLU A 296 1.92 15.56 -0.83
N ALA A 297 2.08 14.51 -1.64
CA ALA A 297 2.36 13.18 -1.11
C ALA A 297 3.79 13.11 -0.60
N PHE A 298 4.80 13.43 -1.41
CA PHE A 298 6.18 13.03 -1.13
C PHE A 298 7.14 14.17 -0.82
N ASP A 299 6.69 15.43 -0.87
CA ASP A 299 7.53 16.62 -0.83
C ASP A 299 8.57 16.61 -1.99
N ILE A 300 8.18 16.06 -3.14
CA ILE A 300 8.99 15.98 -4.37
C ILE A 300 8.42 16.96 -5.40
N GLU A 301 9.23 17.94 -5.79
CA GLU A 301 8.84 18.99 -6.75
C GLU A 301 9.23 18.62 -8.19
N ALA A 302 8.50 19.16 -9.17
CA ALA A 302 8.86 19.06 -10.59
C ALA A 302 10.16 19.82 -10.92
N LEU A 303 10.90 19.31 -11.90
CA LEU A 303 12.05 19.99 -12.49
C LEU A 303 11.54 21.05 -13.48
N GLN A 304 11.64 22.32 -13.10
CA GLN A 304 11.26 23.47 -13.93
C GLN A 304 11.99 23.53 -15.27
#